data_AF-E9DVI4-F1
#
_entry.id   AF-E9DVI4-F1
#
_cell.length_a   1.000
_cell.length_b   1.000
_cell.length_c   1.000
_cell.angle_alpha   90.00
_cell.angle_beta   90.00
_cell.angle_gamma   90.00
#
_symmetry.space_group_name_H-M   'P 1'
#
loop_
_entity.id
_entity.type
_entity.pdbx_description
1 polymer ?
#
loop_
_entity_poly.entity_id
_entity_poly.type
_entity_poly.pdbx_seq_one_letter_code
_entity_poly.pdbx_strand_id
1 'polypeptide(L)'
;MVKTRKERAGNAHIKLRQPDRSGPTEKTLLDFADERNLFQQVQQREKEMAKERRKQSIADGDDDDDGEIPTLSPGAEQVLEAALWTATIAMLHFTFDVLVQHQYGQEISWAHVCTRTGRAWLELDLVWGCLSLLLAAVFLKQGGYEIK
;
A
#
# COMPACT_ATOMS: atom_id res chain seq x y z
N MET A 1 -46.20 21.13 11.60
CA MET A 1 -46.77 19.94 10.93
C MET A 1 -46.32 19.93 9.48
N VAL A 2 -45.40 19.04 9.11
CA VAL A 2 -44.77 19.00 7.78
C VAL A 2 -45.47 17.92 6.94
N LYS A 3 -46.04 18.29 5.80
CA LYS A 3 -46.65 17.35 4.85
C LYS A 3 -45.53 16.65 4.07
N THR A 4 -45.34 15.35 4.29
CA THR A 4 -44.41 14.53 3.51
C THR A 4 -44.96 14.31 2.09
N ARG A 5 -44.08 14.44 1.11
CA ARG A 5 -44.37 14.32 -0.33
C ARG A 5 -44.71 12.88 -0.67
N LYS A 6 -45.84 12.67 -1.34
CA LYS A 6 -46.27 11.38 -1.92
C LYS A 6 -45.28 10.99 -3.02
N GLU A 7 -44.43 10.00 -2.76
CA GLU A 7 -43.58 9.40 -3.79
C GLU A 7 -44.48 8.80 -4.87
N ARG A 8 -44.26 9.24 -6.12
CA ARG A 8 -44.94 8.66 -7.27
C ARG A 8 -44.51 7.20 -7.34
N ALA A 9 -45.47 6.29 -7.21
CA ALA A 9 -45.28 4.86 -7.44
C ALA A 9 -44.79 4.65 -8.88
N GLY A 10 -43.46 4.63 -9.04
CA GLY A 10 -42.82 4.22 -10.27
C GLY A 10 -43.02 2.73 -10.47
N ASN A 11 -43.93 2.39 -11.37
CA ASN A 11 -43.95 1.13 -12.11
C ASN A 11 -44.01 -0.13 -11.22
N ALA A 12 -45.14 -0.36 -10.56
CA ALA A 12 -45.43 -1.53 -9.73
C ALA A 12 -45.48 -2.90 -10.47
N HIS A 13 -44.93 -3.01 -11.69
CA HIS A 13 -45.01 -4.23 -12.50
C HIS A 13 -43.79 -4.48 -13.41
N ILE A 14 -42.58 -4.16 -12.94
CA ILE A 14 -41.36 -4.70 -13.54
C ILE A 14 -41.02 -5.98 -12.77
N LYS A 15 -41.21 -7.15 -13.39
CA LYS A 15 -40.76 -8.42 -12.81
C LYS A 15 -39.23 -8.34 -12.67
N LEU A 16 -38.74 -8.17 -11.44
CA LEU A 16 -37.33 -8.26 -11.11
C LEU A 16 -36.88 -9.71 -11.34
N ARG A 17 -36.48 -10.04 -12.57
CA ARG A 17 -35.73 -11.26 -12.83
C ARG A 17 -34.35 -11.06 -12.24
N GLN A 18 -33.98 -11.93 -11.30
CA GLN A 18 -32.60 -11.94 -10.85
C GLN A 18 -31.69 -12.27 -12.04
N PRO A 19 -30.54 -11.61 -12.18
CA PRO A 19 -29.54 -11.99 -13.16
C PRO A 19 -29.23 -13.47 -12.98
N ASP A 20 -29.09 -14.17 -14.11
CA ASP A 20 -28.76 -15.58 -14.09
C ASP A 20 -27.44 -15.79 -13.33
N ARG A 21 -27.48 -16.69 -12.33
CA ARG A 21 -26.34 -17.07 -11.49
C ARG A 21 -25.76 -18.41 -11.91
N SER A 22 -26.20 -18.98 -13.03
CA SER A 22 -25.44 -20.03 -13.69
C SER A 22 -24.05 -19.47 -13.96
N GLY A 23 -23.03 -20.02 -13.29
CA GLY A 23 -21.65 -19.59 -13.42
C GLY A 23 -21.15 -19.65 -14.88
N PRO A 24 -19.88 -19.25 -15.10
CA PRO A 24 -19.30 -19.22 -16.43
C PRO A 24 -19.47 -20.58 -17.13
N THR A 25 -20.04 -20.56 -18.33
CA THR A 25 -20.21 -21.76 -19.17
C THR A 25 -18.91 -22.14 -19.87
N GLU A 26 -17.97 -21.21 -19.96
CA GLU A 26 -16.64 -21.38 -20.53
C GLU A 26 -15.58 -21.56 -19.43
N LYS A 27 -14.45 -22.16 -19.81
CA LYS A 27 -13.31 -22.36 -18.90
C LYS A 27 -12.91 -21.06 -18.24
N THR A 28 -12.86 -21.07 -16.92
CA THR A 28 -12.51 -19.90 -16.12
C THR A 28 -11.01 -19.69 -16.07
N LEU A 29 -10.58 -18.46 -15.73
CA LEU A 29 -9.18 -18.17 -15.46
C LEU A 29 -8.60 -19.04 -14.34
N LEU A 30 -9.45 -19.47 -13.41
CA LEU A 30 -9.08 -20.40 -12.35
C LEU A 30 -8.78 -21.78 -12.92
N ASP A 31 -9.62 -22.29 -13.82
CA ASP A 31 -9.40 -23.58 -14.49
C ASP A 31 -8.10 -23.58 -15.30
N PHE A 32 -7.78 -22.50 -16.00
CA PHE A 32 -6.50 -22.37 -16.71
C PHE A 32 -5.29 -22.30 -15.76
N ALA A 33 -5.45 -21.73 -14.57
CA ALA A 33 -4.40 -21.68 -13.57
C ALA A 33 -4.15 -23.05 -12.93
N ASP A 34 -5.22 -23.82 -12.70
CA ASP A 34 -5.17 -25.21 -12.27
C ASP A 34 -4.54 -26.11 -13.35
N GLU A 35 -4.94 -25.98 -14.62
CA GLU A 35 -4.35 -26.71 -15.76
C GLU A 35 -2.84 -26.48 -15.87
N ARG A 36 -2.35 -25.28 -15.53
CA ARG A 36 -0.93 -24.90 -15.56
C ARG A 36 -0.19 -25.17 -14.24
N ASN A 37 -0.83 -25.77 -13.25
CA ASN A 37 -0.28 -26.04 -11.92
C ASN A 37 0.36 -24.79 -11.25
N LEU A 38 -0.16 -23.59 -11.54
CA LEU A 38 0.41 -22.33 -11.05
C LEU A 38 0.34 -22.25 -9.52
N PHE A 39 -0.73 -22.78 -8.90
CA PHE A 39 -0.85 -22.82 -7.44
C PHE A 39 0.18 -23.73 -6.78
N GLN A 40 0.54 -24.84 -7.42
CA GLN A 40 1.58 -25.73 -6.91
C GLN A 40 2.96 -25.09 -7.05
N GLN A 41 3.21 -24.40 -8.17
CA GLN A 41 4.46 -23.68 -8.40
C GLN A 41 4.65 -22.54 -7.39
N VAL A 42 3.59 -21.78 -7.08
CA VAL A 42 3.64 -20.73 -6.04
C VAL A 42 3.88 -21.35 -4.66
N GLN A 43 3.16 -22.42 -4.29
CA GLN A 43 3.38 -23.10 -3.00
C GLN A 43 4.78 -23.70 -2.86
N GLN A 44 5.36 -24.22 -3.95
CA GLN A 44 6.74 -24.72 -3.95
C GLN A 44 7.73 -23.58 -3.76
N ARG A 45 7.59 -22.49 -4.53
CA ARG A 45 8.43 -21.29 -4.38
C ARG A 45 8.34 -20.69 -2.98
N GLU A 46 7.15 -20.62 -2.39
CA GLU A 46 6.98 -20.12 -1.02
C GLU A 46 7.68 -21.00 0.02
N LYS A 47 7.60 -22.33 -0.14
CA LYS A 47 8.31 -23.28 0.74
C LYS A 47 9.82 -23.19 0.57
N GLU A 48 10.31 -22.99 -0.65
CA GLU A 48 11.72 -22.77 -0.95
C GLU A 48 12.22 -21.47 -0.30
N MET A 49 11.51 -20.35 -0.52
CA MET A 49 11.84 -19.08 0.13
C MET A 49 11.76 -19.15 1.66
N ALA A 50 10.83 -19.93 2.23
CA ALA A 50 10.75 -20.13 3.67
C ALA A 50 11.92 -20.96 4.22
N LYS A 51 12.39 -21.96 3.46
CA LYS A 51 13.58 -22.74 3.80
C LYS A 51 14.85 -21.91 3.66
N GLU A 52 14.98 -21.11 2.60
CA GLU A 52 16.09 -20.17 2.42
C GLU A 52 16.15 -19.16 3.55
N ARG A 53 15.03 -18.53 3.92
CA ARG A 53 14.95 -17.65 5.09
C ARG A 53 15.38 -18.33 6.39
N ARG A 54 14.96 -19.59 6.60
CA ARG A 54 15.39 -20.39 7.76
C ARG A 54 16.89 -20.71 7.72
N LYS A 55 17.41 -21.07 6.55
CA LYS A 55 18.83 -21.41 6.37
C LYS A 55 19.71 -20.17 6.56
N GLN A 56 19.29 -19.03 6.02
CA GLN A 56 19.95 -17.75 6.19
C GLN A 56 19.95 -17.30 7.66
N SER A 57 18.86 -17.52 8.40
CA SER A 57 18.83 -17.25 9.86
C SER A 57 19.69 -18.20 10.71
N ILE A 58 20.09 -19.36 10.17
CA ILE A 58 20.94 -20.34 10.86
C ILE A 58 22.42 -20.15 10.46
N ALA A 59 22.69 -19.68 9.24
CA ALA A 59 24.03 -19.39 8.73
C ALA A 59 24.63 -18.06 9.24
N ASP A 60 23.81 -17.15 9.78
CA ASP A 60 24.24 -15.89 10.43
C ASP A 60 24.95 -16.12 11.80
N GLY A 61 25.28 -17.38 12.13
CA GLY A 61 25.84 -17.80 13.41
C GLY A 61 27.25 -18.38 13.37
N ASP A 62 27.93 -18.44 12.22
CA ASP A 62 29.28 -19.03 12.14
C ASP A 62 30.11 -18.42 10.98
N ASP A 63 31.10 -17.61 11.38
CA ASP A 63 32.38 -17.18 10.76
C ASP A 63 32.54 -16.86 9.25
N ASP A 64 33.05 -15.63 9.04
CA ASP A 64 34.18 -15.18 8.18
C ASP A 64 34.45 -15.91 6.84
N ASP A 65 34.13 -15.26 5.71
CA ASP A 65 34.91 -15.33 4.45
C ASP A 65 34.60 -14.13 3.53
N ASP A 66 35.62 -13.70 2.81
CA ASP A 66 35.85 -12.38 2.25
C ASP A 66 35.50 -12.28 0.76
N GLY A 67 34.69 -11.28 0.38
CA GLY A 67 34.61 -10.82 -1.02
C GLY A 67 33.21 -10.62 -1.62
N GLU A 68 32.13 -10.95 -0.91
CA GLU A 68 30.77 -10.61 -1.36
C GLU A 68 30.37 -9.21 -0.89
N ILE A 69 29.82 -8.42 -1.80
CA ILE A 69 29.19 -7.13 -1.51
C ILE A 69 28.26 -7.36 -0.32
N PRO A 70 28.35 -6.59 0.79
CA PRO A 70 27.50 -6.82 1.95
C PRO A 70 26.04 -6.75 1.51
N THR A 71 25.39 -7.90 1.33
CA THR A 71 23.96 -7.96 1.06
C THR A 71 23.30 -7.52 2.35
N LEU A 72 22.86 -6.26 2.39
CA LEU A 72 22.20 -5.70 3.55
C LEU A 72 20.94 -6.53 3.83
N SER A 73 20.58 -6.67 5.10
CA SER A 73 19.33 -7.34 5.48
C SER A 73 18.16 -6.75 4.67
N PRO A 74 17.18 -7.55 4.18
CA PRO A 74 16.08 -7.05 3.36
C PRO A 74 15.32 -5.85 3.98
N GLY A 75 15.32 -5.73 5.31
CA GLY A 75 14.77 -4.56 6.01
C GLY A 75 15.67 -3.31 5.93
N ALA A 76 17.00 -3.48 5.97
CA ALA A 76 17.95 -2.38 5.87
C ALA A 76 17.94 -1.75 4.47
N GLU A 77 17.83 -2.55 3.41
CA GLU A 77 17.68 -2.04 2.03
C GLU A 77 16.43 -1.17 1.91
N GLN A 78 15.29 -1.65 2.42
CA GLN A 78 14.02 -0.92 2.41
C GLN A 78 14.07 0.36 3.24
N VAL A 79 14.73 0.33 4.40
CA VAL A 79 14.90 1.51 5.25
C VAL A 79 15.81 2.54 4.58
N LEU A 80 16.91 2.11 3.96
CA LEU A 80 17.80 3.01 3.24
C LEU A 80 17.15 3.57 1.99
N GLU A 81 16.37 2.78 1.25
CA GLU A 81 15.59 3.23 0.12
C GLU A 81 14.53 4.24 0.54
N ALA A 82 13.78 3.96 1.61
CA ALA A 82 12.81 4.92 2.17
C ALA A 82 13.50 6.20 2.68
N ALA A 83 14.66 6.08 3.32
CA ALA A 83 15.45 7.23 3.75
C ALA A 83 15.95 8.06 2.56
N LEU A 84 16.36 7.40 1.47
CA LEU A 84 16.80 8.06 0.25
C LEU A 84 15.63 8.81 -0.43
N TRP A 85 14.47 8.18 -0.54
CA TRP A 85 13.26 8.79 -1.09
C TRP A 85 12.77 9.96 -0.24
N THR A 86 12.77 9.84 1.08
CA THR A 86 12.39 10.95 1.97
C THR A 86 13.40 12.10 1.92
N ALA A 87 14.70 11.82 1.89
CA ALA A 87 15.74 12.84 1.79
C ALA A 87 15.66 13.63 0.47
N THR A 88 15.45 12.95 -0.66
CA THR A 88 15.32 13.61 -1.97
C THR A 88 14.08 14.49 -2.06
N ILE A 89 12.93 14.01 -1.58
CA ILE A 89 11.69 14.80 -1.52
C ILE A 89 11.84 15.98 -0.56
N ALA A 90 12.50 15.81 0.59
CA ALA A 90 12.77 16.90 1.54
C ALA A 90 13.60 18.01 0.91
N MET A 91 14.65 17.65 0.17
CA MET A 91 15.51 18.62 -0.50
C MET A 91 14.75 19.39 -1.59
N LEU A 92 13.89 18.71 -2.35
CA LEU A 92 13.01 19.34 -3.33
C LEU A 92 12.01 20.30 -2.68
N HIS A 93 11.38 19.89 -1.59
CA HIS A 93 10.40 20.71 -0.88
C HIS A 93 11.05 21.96 -0.27
N PHE A 94 12.23 21.79 0.33
CA PHE A 94 13.00 22.88 0.91
C PHE A 94 13.42 23.91 -0.15
N THR A 95 13.95 23.45 -1.28
CA THR A 95 14.34 24.33 -2.40
C THR A 95 13.15 25.07 -2.99
N PHE A 96 11.99 24.42 -3.12
CA PHE A 96 10.76 25.07 -3.53
C PHE A 96 10.29 26.14 -2.52
N ASP A 97 10.37 25.84 -1.21
CA ASP A 97 9.95 26.78 -0.16
C ASP A 97 10.84 28.03 -0.13
N VAL A 98 12.15 27.87 -0.35
CA VAL A 98 13.11 28.98 -0.48
C VAL A 98 12.86 29.80 -1.75
N LEU A 99 12.61 29.15 -2.89
CA LEU A 99 12.33 29.83 -4.16
C LEU A 99 11.07 30.69 -4.09
N VAL A 100 10.00 30.15 -3.50
CA VAL A 100 8.73 30.87 -3.30
C VAL A 100 8.98 32.12 -2.45
N GLN A 101 9.70 32.00 -1.34
CA GLN A 101 9.99 33.17 -0.49
C GLN A 101 10.85 34.23 -1.19
N HIS A 102 11.82 33.80 -2.00
CA HIS A 102 12.65 34.70 -2.79
C HIS A 102 11.85 35.43 -3.89
N GLN A 103 10.86 34.78 -4.52
CA GLN A 103 10.01 35.41 -5.54
C GLN A 103 8.96 36.36 -4.95
N TYR A 104 8.47 36.09 -3.74
CA TYR A 104 7.44 36.92 -3.08
C TYR A 104 8.02 38.03 -2.17
N GLY A 105 9.34 38.19 -2.08
CA GLY A 105 9.97 39.32 -1.39
C GLY A 105 9.68 39.38 0.12
N GLN A 106 9.42 38.24 0.76
CA GLN A 106 9.23 38.17 2.21
C GLN A 106 10.59 38.03 2.92
N GLU A 107 10.80 38.76 4.03
CA GLU A 107 11.99 38.55 4.86
C GLU A 107 12.05 37.08 5.31
N ILE A 108 13.17 36.41 5.02
CA ILE A 108 13.35 34.97 5.26
C ILE A 108 13.38 34.71 6.77
N SER A 109 12.23 34.43 7.36
CA SER A 109 12.12 33.96 8.73
C SER A 109 12.31 32.44 8.78
N TRP A 110 13.55 31.98 8.93
CA TRP A 110 13.92 30.55 8.93
C TRP A 110 13.07 29.66 9.84
N ALA A 111 12.64 30.17 11.00
CA ALA A 111 11.76 29.44 11.91
C ALA A 111 10.37 29.16 11.32
N HIS A 112 9.85 30.06 10.49
CA HIS A 112 8.52 29.93 9.86
C HIS A 112 8.54 28.94 8.70
N VAL A 113 9.62 28.95 7.91
CA VAL A 113 9.89 27.98 6.83
C VAL A 113 9.94 26.56 7.38
N CYS A 114 10.72 26.35 8.44
CA CYS A 114 10.86 25.04 9.07
C CYS A 114 9.55 24.56 9.71
N THR A 115 8.78 25.45 10.34
CA THR A 115 7.48 25.07 10.93
C THR A 115 6.42 24.78 9.88
N ARG A 116 6.38 25.51 8.76
CA ARG A 116 5.45 25.25 7.66
C ARG A 116 5.79 23.96 6.91
N THR A 117 7.07 23.75 6.62
CA THR A 117 7.54 22.50 6.00
C THR A 117 7.29 21.31 6.92
N GLY A 118 7.60 21.43 8.22
CA GLY A 118 7.31 20.37 9.20
C GLY A 118 5.82 20.08 9.37
N ARG A 119 4.96 21.10 9.31
CA ARG A 119 3.49 20.91 9.31
C ARG A 119 3.00 20.19 8.07
N ALA A 120 3.47 20.60 6.88
CA ALA A 120 3.09 19.97 5.64
C ALA A 120 3.48 18.49 5.60
N TRP A 121 4.66 18.16 6.12
CA TRP A 121 5.11 16.77 6.29
C TRP A 121 4.20 15.98 7.23
N LEU A 122 3.90 16.52 8.41
CA LEU A 122 2.98 15.87 9.36
C LEU A 122 1.58 15.68 8.79
N GLU A 123 1.06 16.66 8.05
CA GLU A 123 -0.26 16.56 7.42
C GLU A 123 -0.27 15.50 6.31
N LEU A 124 0.79 15.40 5.51
CA LEU A 124 0.88 14.43 4.43
C LEU A 124 1.04 13.00 4.95
N ASP A 125 1.91 12.78 5.95
CA ASP A 125 2.08 11.49 6.63
C ASP A 125 0.83 11.08 7.40
N LEU A 126 0.17 12.02 8.08
CA LEU A 126 -1.08 11.74 8.80
C LEU A 126 -2.20 11.36 7.84
N VAL A 127 -2.38 12.09 6.74
CA VAL A 127 -3.42 11.80 5.74
C VAL A 127 -3.15 10.45 5.07
N TRP A 128 -1.89 10.16 4.74
CA TRP A 128 -1.51 8.87 4.15
C TRP A 128 -1.69 7.72 5.15
N GLY A 129 -1.29 7.90 6.41
CA GLY A 129 -1.51 6.95 7.49
C GLY A 129 -2.99 6.69 7.76
N CYS A 130 -3.82 7.74 7.78
CA CYS A 130 -5.27 7.63 7.90
C CYS A 130 -5.89 6.91 6.70
N LEU A 131 -5.44 7.20 5.48
CA LEU A 131 -5.91 6.51 4.27
C LEU A 131 -5.56 5.01 4.30
N SER A 132 -4.33 4.68 4.72
CA SER A 132 -3.88 3.29 4.90
C SER A 132 -4.71 2.55 5.95
N LEU A 133 -4.95 3.19 7.10
CA LEU A 133 -5.82 2.65 8.16
C LEU A 133 -7.27 2.44 7.68
N LEU A 134 -7.81 3.36 6.88
CA LEU A 134 -9.14 3.21 6.29
C LEU A 134 -9.18 2.06 5.29
N LEU A 135 -8.16 1.91 4.44
CA LEU A 135 -8.04 0.78 3.52
C LEU A 135 -7.94 -0.55 4.26
N ALA A 136 -7.14 -0.62 5.33
CA ALA A 136 -7.02 -1.79 6.19
C ALA A 136 -8.36 -2.12 6.88
N ALA A 137 -9.07 -1.12 7.40
CA ALA A 137 -10.37 -1.30 8.03
C ALA A 137 -11.45 -1.77 7.02
N VAL A 138 -11.43 -1.25 5.80
CA VAL A 138 -12.31 -1.69 4.71
C VAL A 138 -11.98 -3.14 4.32
N PHE A 139 -10.69 -3.49 4.23
CA PHE A 139 -10.23 -4.85 3.94
C PHE A 139 -10.66 -5.86 5.03
N LEU A 140 -10.53 -5.48 6.30
CA LEU A 140 -11.02 -6.26 7.45
C LEU A 140 -12.54 -6.48 7.38
N LYS A 141 -13.31 -5.44 7.01
CA LYS A 141 -14.77 -5.52 6.89
C LYS A 141 -15.24 -6.38 5.71
N GLN A 142 -14.42 -6.54 4.68
CA GLN A 142 -14.70 -7.41 3.54
C GLN A 142 -14.36 -8.90 3.81
N GLY A 143 -13.88 -9.25 5.01
CA GLY A 143 -13.70 -10.64 5.43
C GLY A 143 -12.36 -11.28 5.02
N GLY A 144 -11.32 -10.48 4.78
CA GLY A 144 -10.01 -10.94 4.29
C GLY A 144 -9.13 -11.73 5.28
N TYR A 145 -9.59 -12.01 6.50
CA TYR A 145 -8.86 -12.82 7.47
C TYR A 145 -9.61 -14.13 7.77
N GLU A 146 -9.36 -15.16 6.96
CA GLU A 146 -9.50 -16.55 7.42
C GLU A 146 -8.35 -16.81 8.39
N ILE A 147 -8.61 -16.64 9.68
CA ILE A 147 -7.70 -17.09 10.74
C ILE A 147 -7.75 -18.62 10.73
N LYS A 148 -6.71 -19.25 10.17
CA LYS A 148 -6.44 -20.68 10.35
C LYS A 148 -5.58 -20.90 11.58
#